data_AF-A0A6B2C6T5-F1
#
_entry.id   AF-A0A6B2C6T5-F1
#
_cell.length_a   1.000
_cell.length_b   1.000
_cell.length_c   1.000
_cell.angle_alpha   90.00
_cell.angle_beta   90.00
_cell.angle_gamma   90.00
#
_symmetry.space_group_name_H-M   'P 1'
#
loop_
_entity.id
_entity.type
_entity.pdbx_description
1 polymer ?
#
loop_
_entity_poly.entity_id
_entity_poly.type
_entity_poly.pdbx_seq_one_letter_code
_entity_poly.pdbx_strand_id
1 'polypeptide(L)'
;MREAMRRLGNAFVSYQEFFIEFLISEGVIAREKGDVVKREARRIIDVALTNPIKKEEWKRIKELLDKDELTLEEALELRELARKVAWAYGHRIEAWKLHLYATMAVGFARKNLRRRERNKRRRKSLKKNHVRKI
;
A
#
# COMPACT_ATOMS: atom_id res chain seq x y z
N MET A 1 21.83 -2.74 -22.29
CA MET A 1 22.04 -2.93 -20.83
C MET A 1 21.04 -2.15 -19.98
N ARG A 2 20.89 -0.81 -20.15
CA ARG A 2 19.93 0.01 -19.37
C ARG A 2 18.45 -0.41 -19.48
N GLU A 3 17.96 -0.71 -20.68
CA GLU A 3 16.55 -1.10 -20.87
C GLU A 3 16.22 -2.48 -20.29
N ALA A 4 17.14 -3.43 -20.43
CA ALA A 4 16.98 -4.76 -19.83
C ALA A 4 16.92 -4.68 -18.29
N MET A 5 17.77 -3.85 -17.68
CA MET A 5 17.77 -3.62 -16.23
C MET A 5 16.48 -2.94 -15.76
N ARG A 6 15.97 -1.95 -16.53
CA ARG A 6 14.69 -1.29 -16.24
C ARG A 6 13.51 -2.28 -16.31
N ARG A 7 13.49 -3.13 -17.35
CA ARG A 7 12.48 -4.19 -17.49
C ARG A 7 12.53 -5.19 -16.33
N LEU A 8 13.73 -5.58 -15.90
CA LEU A 8 13.91 -6.50 -14.77
C LEU A 8 13.43 -5.88 -13.45
N GLY A 9 13.81 -4.62 -13.17
CA GLY A 9 13.33 -3.94 -11.96
C GLY A 9 11.82 -3.70 -11.97
N ASN A 10 11.22 -3.41 -13.14
CA ASN A 10 9.76 -3.35 -13.28
C ASN A 10 9.11 -4.71 -12.98
N ALA A 11 9.63 -5.80 -13.54
CA ALA A 11 9.13 -7.14 -13.29
C ALA A 11 9.23 -7.52 -11.80
N PHE A 12 10.34 -7.18 -11.15
CA PHE A 12 10.53 -7.39 -9.72
C PHE A 12 9.51 -6.62 -8.88
N VAL A 13 9.34 -5.32 -9.13
CA VAL A 13 8.34 -4.47 -8.45
C VAL A 13 6.92 -5.02 -8.65
N SER A 14 6.55 -5.35 -9.89
CA SER A 14 5.24 -5.92 -10.22
C SER A 14 5.00 -7.26 -9.51
N TYR A 15 6.00 -8.13 -9.47
CA TYR A 15 5.91 -9.42 -8.78
C TYR A 15 5.73 -9.24 -7.27
N GLN A 16 6.54 -8.39 -6.64
CA GLN A 16 6.42 -8.10 -5.21
C GLN A 16 5.03 -7.53 -4.87
N GLU A 17 4.53 -6.62 -5.70
CA GLU A 17 3.20 -6.04 -5.51
C GLU A 17 2.10 -7.09 -5.54
N PHE A 18 2.09 -7.90 -6.60
CA PHE A 18 1.14 -9.00 -6.73
C PHE A 18 1.23 -9.96 -5.52
N PHE A 19 2.43 -10.43 -5.18
CA PHE A 19 2.62 -11.46 -4.17
C PHE A 19 2.16 -11.02 -2.78
N ILE A 20 2.51 -9.81 -2.37
CA ILE A 20 2.10 -9.27 -1.06
C ILE A 20 0.59 -9.03 -0.99
N GLU A 21 0.01 -8.47 -2.05
CA GLU A 21 -1.43 -8.26 -2.10
C GLU A 21 -2.21 -9.58 -2.09
N PHE A 22 -1.71 -10.61 -2.76
CA PHE A 22 -2.24 -11.97 -2.72
C PHE A 22 -2.20 -12.55 -1.29
N LEU A 23 -1.06 -12.48 -0.60
CA LEU A 23 -0.96 -12.98 0.78
C LEU A 23 -1.93 -12.26 1.74
N ILE A 24 -2.15 -10.96 1.55
CA ILE A 24 -3.14 -10.21 2.35
C ILE A 24 -4.57 -10.61 1.99
N SER A 25 -4.88 -10.85 0.71
CA SER A 25 -6.20 -11.31 0.29
C SER A 25 -6.55 -12.65 0.92
N GLU A 26 -5.59 -13.59 0.94
CA GLU A 26 -5.72 -14.89 1.58
C GLU A 26 -5.67 -14.82 3.12
N GLY A 27 -5.33 -13.65 3.68
CA GLY A 27 -5.30 -13.44 5.12
C GLY A 27 -4.09 -14.03 5.84
N VAL A 28 -3.06 -14.43 5.08
CA VAL A 28 -1.76 -14.86 5.61
C VAL A 28 -1.09 -13.71 6.37
N ILE A 29 -1.21 -12.49 5.85
CA ILE A 29 -0.67 -11.29 6.50
C ILE A 29 -1.78 -10.54 7.24
N ALA A 30 -1.64 -10.49 8.56
CA ALA A 30 -2.52 -9.74 9.45
C ALA A 30 -2.16 -8.25 9.47
N ARG A 31 -3.14 -7.39 9.78
CA ARG A 31 -2.96 -5.93 9.71
C ARG A 31 -1.99 -5.42 10.77
N GLU A 32 -2.02 -6.04 11.95
CA GLU A 32 -1.17 -5.75 13.11
C GLU A 32 0.32 -5.97 12.78
N LYS A 33 0.62 -6.84 11.81
CA LYS A 33 1.98 -7.05 11.30
C LYS A 33 2.41 -5.95 10.33
N GLY A 34 1.46 -5.28 9.68
CA GLY A 34 1.71 -4.11 8.82
C GLY A 34 2.30 -2.93 9.58
N ASP A 35 1.93 -2.73 10.85
CA ASP A 35 2.45 -1.62 11.67
C ASP A 35 3.94 -1.77 12.02
N VAL A 36 4.44 -3.00 12.08
CA VAL A 36 5.88 -3.27 12.24
C VAL A 36 6.63 -2.80 10.99
N VAL A 37 6.12 -3.15 9.80
CA VAL A 37 6.70 -2.75 8.51
C VAL A 37 6.59 -1.23 8.30
N LYS A 38 5.50 -0.61 8.77
CA LYS A 38 5.29 0.84 8.75
C LYS A 38 6.39 1.62 9.46
N ARG A 39 6.80 1.16 10.65
CA ARG A 39 7.90 1.80 11.41
C ARG A 39 9.23 1.70 10.66
N GLU A 40 9.49 0.56 10.05
CA GLU A 40 10.68 0.35 9.24
C GLU A 40 10.69 1.22 7.97
N ALA A 41 9.53 1.40 7.34
CA ALA A 41 9.36 2.28 6.19
C ALA A 41 9.66 3.75 6.51
N ARG A 42 9.36 4.22 7.73
CA ARG A 42 9.63 5.62 8.13
C ARG A 42 11.11 5.97 8.15
N ARG A 43 12.01 4.99 8.30
CA ARG A 43 13.47 5.23 8.37
C ARG A 43 14.04 5.91 7.12
N ILE A 44 13.40 5.77 5.95
CA ILE A 44 13.85 6.47 4.73
C ILE A 44 13.53 7.97 4.75
N ILE A 45 12.57 8.42 5.57
CA ILE A 45 12.18 9.84 5.67
C ILE A 45 13.35 10.67 6.22
N ASP A 46 14.12 10.10 7.15
CA ASP A 46 15.28 10.76 7.77
C ASP A 46 16.49 10.83 6.81
N VAL A 47 16.43 10.12 5.69
CA VAL A 47 17.46 10.05 4.65
C VAL A 47 17.22 11.07 3.53
N ALA A 48 16.18 11.92 3.65
CA ALA A 48 15.81 12.94 2.66
C ALA A 48 16.89 14.02 2.48
N LEU A 49 17.97 13.67 1.76
CA LEU A 49 19.17 14.50 1.67
C LEU A 49 19.51 14.93 0.23
N THR A 50 18.83 14.44 -0.81
CA THR A 50 19.13 14.86 -2.19
C THR A 50 17.95 14.78 -3.19
N ASN A 51 18.08 15.48 -4.31
CA ASN A 51 17.18 15.41 -5.49
C ASN A 51 17.27 13.97 -6.07
N PRO A 52 16.16 13.22 -6.28
CA PRO A 52 15.11 13.58 -7.24
C PRO A 52 13.64 13.59 -6.70
N ILE A 53 13.44 13.52 -5.38
CA ILE A 53 12.09 13.54 -4.76
C ILE A 53 11.84 14.92 -4.15
N LYS A 54 10.71 15.55 -4.47
CA LYS A 54 10.37 16.90 -4.01
C LYS A 54 10.03 16.90 -2.51
N LYS A 55 10.25 18.03 -1.83
CA LYS A 55 9.91 18.18 -0.40
C LYS A 55 8.42 17.93 -0.13
N GLU A 56 7.56 18.34 -1.06
CA GLU A 56 6.11 18.16 -0.98
C GLU A 56 5.73 16.68 -1.08
N GLU A 57 6.42 15.91 -1.93
CA GLU A 57 6.23 14.46 -2.07
C GLU A 57 6.63 13.74 -0.77
N TRP A 58 7.75 14.13 -0.15
CA TRP A 58 8.15 13.60 1.15
C TRP A 58 7.17 13.94 2.26
N LYS A 59 6.68 15.20 2.28
CA LYS A 59 5.64 15.62 3.21
C LYS A 59 4.37 14.77 3.04
N ARG A 60 3.97 14.52 1.79
CA ARG A 60 2.80 13.70 1.49
C ARG A 60 2.97 12.23 1.90
N ILE A 61 4.15 11.65 1.66
CA ILE A 61 4.48 10.30 2.15
C ILE A 61 4.32 10.25 3.67
N LYS A 62 4.85 11.25 4.39
CA LYS A 62 4.74 11.32 5.85
C LYS A 62 3.29 11.42 6.31
N GLU A 63 2.50 12.31 5.71
CA GLU A 63 1.06 12.46 6.01
C GLU A 63 0.29 11.14 5.83
N LEU A 64 0.56 10.41 4.74
CA LEU A 64 -0.08 9.12 4.46
C LEU A 64 0.39 8.03 5.45
N LEU A 65 1.67 8.04 5.82
CA LEU A 65 2.19 7.15 6.84
C LEU A 65 1.66 7.49 8.24
N ASP A 66 1.21 8.70 8.52
CA ASP A 66 0.70 9.04 9.86
C ASP A 66 -0.77 8.63 10.07
N LYS A 67 -1.48 8.23 9.02
CA LYS A 67 -2.86 7.74 9.11
C LYS A 67 -2.96 6.31 9.63
N ASP A 68 -3.97 6.05 10.45
CA ASP A 68 -4.29 4.70 10.96
C ASP A 68 -4.93 3.80 9.90
N GLU A 69 -5.80 4.36 9.07
CA GLU A 69 -6.38 3.70 7.90
C GLU A 69 -6.17 4.55 6.66
N LEU A 70 -5.78 3.90 5.56
CA LEU A 70 -5.82 4.51 4.23
C LEU A 70 -7.06 4.03 3.48
N THR A 71 -7.68 4.96 2.76
CA THR A 71 -8.57 4.61 1.66
C THR A 71 -7.80 3.94 0.52
N LEU A 72 -8.51 3.34 -0.44
CA LEU A 72 -7.86 2.71 -1.59
C LEU A 72 -7.08 3.73 -2.41
N GLU A 73 -7.66 4.90 -2.70
CA GLU A 73 -6.99 6.02 -3.38
C GLU A 73 -5.68 6.41 -2.67
N GLU A 74 -5.74 6.65 -1.36
CA GLU A 74 -4.56 7.08 -0.59
C GLU A 74 -3.48 6.00 -0.52
N ALA A 75 -3.87 4.73 -0.43
CA ALA A 75 -2.92 3.63 -0.46
C ALA A 75 -2.24 3.49 -1.83
N LEU A 76 -2.99 3.70 -2.92
CA LEU A 76 -2.43 3.72 -4.27
C LEU A 76 -1.49 4.91 -4.47
N GLU A 77 -1.89 6.09 -4.00
CA GLU A 77 -1.06 7.31 -4.00
C GLU A 77 0.27 7.07 -3.26
N LEU A 78 0.22 6.51 -2.05
CA LEU A 78 1.40 6.18 -1.28
C LEU A 78 2.32 5.22 -2.04
N ARG A 79 1.75 4.24 -2.77
CA ARG A 79 2.53 3.27 -3.54
C ARG A 79 3.22 3.90 -4.75
N GLU A 80 2.56 4.81 -5.46
CA GLU A 80 3.22 5.54 -6.56
C GLU A 80 4.41 6.36 -6.06
N LEU A 81 4.23 7.09 -4.95
CA LEU A 81 5.30 7.85 -4.31
C LEU A 81 6.43 6.92 -3.84
N ALA A 82 6.09 5.78 -3.25
CA ALA A 82 7.06 4.81 -2.78
C ALA A 82 7.84 4.13 -3.92
N ARG A 83 7.21 3.85 -5.08
CA ARG A 83 7.93 3.38 -6.27
C ARG A 83 8.93 4.41 -6.74
N LYS A 84 8.53 5.69 -6.80
CA LYS A 84 9.44 6.78 -7.19
C LYS A 84 10.66 6.82 -6.27
N VAL A 85 10.46 6.69 -4.96
CA VAL A 85 11.53 6.60 -3.95
C VAL A 85 12.39 5.36 -4.18
N ALA A 86 11.81 4.17 -4.39
CA ALA A 86 12.55 2.93 -4.63
C ALA A 86 13.43 2.99 -5.89
N TRP A 87 12.96 3.63 -6.96
CA TRP A 87 13.76 3.81 -8.18
C TRP A 87 14.89 4.84 -7.99
N ALA A 88 14.61 5.95 -7.29
CA ALA A 88 15.59 6.99 -7.02
C ALA A 88 16.68 6.53 -6.03
N TYR A 89 16.28 5.76 -5.03
CA TYR A 89 17.10 5.35 -3.88
C TYR A 89 17.24 3.84 -3.79
N GLY A 90 17.19 3.12 -4.92
CA GLY A 90 17.20 1.65 -4.93
C GLY A 90 18.47 1.02 -4.35
N HIS A 91 19.53 1.81 -4.18
CA HIS A 91 20.75 1.43 -3.45
C HIS A 91 20.57 1.41 -1.92
N ARG A 92 19.43 1.91 -1.41
CA ARG A 92 19.06 1.96 0.01
C ARG A 92 17.94 0.98 0.27
N ILE A 93 18.16 0.07 1.22
CA ILE A 93 17.15 -0.94 1.58
C ILE A 93 15.87 -0.29 2.12
N GLU A 94 15.97 0.88 2.76
CA GLU A 94 14.86 1.61 3.34
C GLU A 94 13.86 2.10 2.27
N ALA A 95 14.32 2.37 1.05
CA ALA A 95 13.47 2.75 -0.07
C ALA A 95 12.55 1.59 -0.49
N TRP A 96 13.09 0.37 -0.51
CA TRP A 96 12.32 -0.85 -0.79
C TRP A 96 11.38 -1.23 0.36
N LYS A 97 11.76 -0.96 1.62
CA LYS A 97 10.87 -1.13 2.78
C LYS A 97 9.64 -0.22 2.70
N LEU A 98 9.81 1.02 2.24
CA LEU A 98 8.69 1.93 2.01
C LEU A 98 7.75 1.40 0.92
N HIS A 99 8.30 0.94 -0.21
CA HIS A 99 7.52 0.35 -1.29
C HIS A 99 6.75 -0.91 -0.86
N LEU A 100 7.39 -1.76 -0.06
CA LEU A 100 6.76 -2.94 0.54
C LEU A 100 5.56 -2.54 1.43
N TYR A 101 5.74 -1.59 2.35
CA TYR A 101 4.64 -1.14 3.20
C TYR A 101 3.49 -0.53 2.38
N ALA A 102 3.79 0.31 1.40
CA ALA A 102 2.77 0.94 0.56
C ALA A 102 1.93 -0.11 -0.20
N THR A 103 2.59 -1.16 -0.69
CA THR A 103 1.93 -2.33 -1.28
C THR A 103 1.01 -3.04 -0.29
N MET A 104 1.47 -3.26 0.96
CA MET A 104 0.62 -3.85 1.99
C MET A 104 -0.60 -2.98 2.28
N ALA A 105 -0.43 -1.66 2.33
CA ALA A 105 -1.53 -0.73 2.54
C ALA A 105 -2.60 -0.84 1.44
N VAL A 106 -2.20 -1.02 0.17
CA VAL A 106 -3.14 -1.29 -0.94
C VAL A 106 -3.90 -2.59 -0.69
N GLY A 107 -3.20 -3.67 -0.34
CA GLY A 107 -3.83 -4.96 -0.02
C GLY A 107 -4.87 -4.83 1.11
N PHE A 108 -4.54 -4.13 2.19
CA PHE A 108 -5.44 -3.89 3.31
C PHE A 108 -6.64 -3.02 2.92
N ALA A 109 -6.41 -1.94 2.17
CA ALA A 109 -7.47 -1.06 1.70
C ALA A 109 -8.47 -1.81 0.80
N ARG A 110 -7.98 -2.64 -0.14
CA ARG A 110 -8.81 -3.51 -1.00
C ARG A 110 -9.63 -4.51 -0.18
N LYS A 111 -8.99 -5.16 0.81
CA LYS A 111 -9.66 -6.11 1.71
C LYS A 111 -10.78 -5.42 2.50
N ASN A 112 -10.52 -4.22 3.02
CA ASN A 112 -11.50 -3.43 3.77
C ASN A 112 -12.67 -2.97 2.88
N LEU A 113 -12.40 -2.52 1.65
CA LEU A 113 -13.43 -2.15 0.70
C LEU A 113 -14.38 -3.32 0.41
N ARG A 114 -13.83 -4.50 0.07
CA ARG A 114 -14.61 -5.73 -0.16
C ARG A 114 -15.46 -6.13 1.06
N ARG A 115 -14.90 -6.02 2.26
CA ARG A 115 -15.63 -6.28 3.52
C ARG A 115 -16.80 -5.30 3.70
N ARG A 116 -16.58 -4.00 3.47
CA ARG A 116 -17.63 -2.96 3.57
C ARG A 116 -18.75 -3.21 2.56
N GLU A 117 -18.43 -3.55 1.32
CA GLU A 117 -19.41 -3.87 0.28
C GLU A 117 -20.24 -5.11 0.62
N ARG A 118 -19.60 -6.19 1.09
CA ARG A 118 -20.29 -7.42 1.52
C ARG A 118 -21.26 -7.13 2.67
N ASN A 119 -20.84 -6.31 3.63
CA ASN A 119 -21.70 -5.90 4.75
C ASN A 119 -22.88 -5.02 4.29
N LYS A 120 -22.67 -4.10 3.35
CA LYS A 120 -23.75 -3.31 2.73
C LYS A 120 -24.77 -4.21 2.02
N ARG A 121 -24.32 -5.20 1.24
CA ARG A 121 -25.18 -6.17 0.54
C ARG A 121 -26.00 -7.01 1.53
N ARG A 122 -25.37 -7.53 2.60
CA ARG A 122 -26.05 -8.26 3.69
C ARG A 122 -27.11 -7.43 4.40
N ARG A 123 -26.82 -6.16 4.70
CA ARG A 123 -27.82 -5.25 5.31
C ARG A 123 -29.01 -5.01 4.39
N LYS A 124 -28.78 -4.84 3.08
CA LYS A 124 -29.85 -4.69 2.09
C LYS A 124 -30.72 -5.95 1.98
N SER A 125 -30.14 -7.15 1.98
CA SER A 125 -30.91 -8.41 1.92
C SER A 125 -31.75 -8.64 3.17
N LEU A 126 -31.23 -8.33 4.36
CA LEU A 126 -31.98 -8.42 5.62
C LEU A 126 -33.18 -7.47 5.65
N LYS A 127 -33.00 -6.21 5.22
CA LYS A 127 -34.12 -5.25 5.13
C LYS A 127 -35.20 -5.72 4.15
N LYS A 128 -34.81 -6.24 2.97
CA LYS A 128 -35.76 -6.77 1.96
C LYS A 128 -36.57 -7.96 2.49
N ASN A 129 -35.96 -8.83 3.30
CA ASN A 129 -36.64 -9.98 3.89
C ASN A 129 -37.60 -9.59 5.02
N HIS A 130 -37.33 -8.49 5.72
CA HIS A 130 -38.25 -7.96 6.74
C HIS A 130 -39.50 -7.32 6.12
N VAL A 131 -39.34 -6.55 5.04
CA VAL A 131 -40.47 -5.94 4.30
C VAL A 131 -41.38 -6.99 3.64
N ARG A 132 -40.85 -8.15 3.24
CA ARG A 132 -41.66 -9.24 2.65
C ARG A 132 -42.45 -10.09 3.64
N LYS A 133 -42.24 -9.89 4.95
CA LYS A 133 -42.89 -10.65 6.03
C LYS A 133 -44.03 -9.88 6.71
N ILE A 134 -44.35 -8.70 6.20
CA ILE A 134 -45.47 -7.83 6.59
C ILE A 134 -46.38 -7.72 5.38
#